data_AF-A0A529A548-F1
#
_entry.id   AF-A0A529A548-F1
#
_cell.length_a   1.000
_cell.length_b   1.000
_cell.length_c   1.000
_cell.angle_alpha   90.00
_cell.angle_beta   90.00
_cell.angle_gamma   90.00
#
_symmetry.space_group_name_H-M   'P 1'
#
loop_
_entity.id
_entity.type
_entity.pdbx_description
1 polymer ?
#
loop_
_entity_poly.entity_id
_entity_poly.type
_entity_poly.pdbx_seq_one_letter_code
_entity_poly.pdbx_strand_id
1 'polypeptide(L)'
;AGAGFRQVTIHTTTQNIRFPSSREYVRLQLAATPQAGLVSGMEAGHRDAVIAAITGDLSSLLAIYSTGGELIFPQEAHVLLARK
;
A
#
# COMPACT_ATOMS: atom_id res chain seq x y z
N ALA A 1 -14.35 -29.60 7.41
CA ALA A 1 -13.16 -30.03 6.65
C ALA A 1 -12.37 -28.79 6.24
N GLY A 2 -11.06 -28.75 6.41
CA GLY A 2 -10.22 -27.65 5.90
C GLY A 2 -10.00 -27.77 4.39
N ALA A 3 -9.24 -26.84 3.80
CA ALA A 3 -8.95 -26.82 2.36
C ALA A 3 -7.98 -27.92 1.86
N GLY A 4 -7.69 -28.96 2.67
CA GLY A 4 -6.83 -30.08 2.31
C GLY A 4 -5.32 -29.88 2.53
N PHE A 5 -4.88 -28.67 2.89
CA PHE A 5 -3.46 -28.39 3.17
C PHE A 5 -2.95 -29.09 4.45
N ARG A 6 -1.69 -29.52 4.40
CA ARG A 6 -0.96 -30.17 5.51
C ARG A 6 0.32 -29.41 5.84
N GLN A 7 0.81 -29.58 7.07
CA GLN A 7 2.04 -28.95 7.54
C GLN A 7 2.04 -27.42 7.31
N VAL A 8 0.96 -26.77 7.74
CA VAL A 8 0.80 -25.32 7.58
C VAL A 8 1.65 -24.60 8.61
N THR A 9 2.57 -23.77 8.15
CA THR A 9 3.35 -22.84 8.96
C THR A 9 3.06 -21.42 8.50
N ILE A 10 2.82 -20.52 9.45
CA ILE A 10 2.60 -19.09 9.18
C ILE A 10 3.74 -18.32 9.83
N HIS A 11 4.43 -17.52 9.02
CA HIS A 11 5.45 -16.60 9.50
C HIS A 11 4.90 -15.18 9.39
N THR A 12 4.87 -14.47 10.52
CA THR A 12 4.69 -13.02 10.51
C THR A 12 6.04 -12.38 10.23
N THR A 13 6.13 -11.59 9.17
CA THR A 13 7.35 -10.88 8.77
C THR A 13 7.05 -9.40 8.61
N THR A 14 7.95 -8.56 9.12
CA THR A 14 7.85 -7.10 8.97
C THR A 14 9.05 -6.62 8.18
N GLN A 15 8.79 -5.91 7.09
CA GLN A 15 9.83 -5.30 6.26
C GLN A 15 9.54 -3.83 6.00
N ASN A 16 10.60 -3.03 5.87
CA ASN A 16 10.45 -1.63 5.50
C ASN A 16 10.21 -1.52 3.99
N ILE A 17 9.03 -1.02 3.64
CA ILE A 17 8.67 -0.68 2.26
C ILE A 17 9.12 0.75 2.00
N ARG A 18 9.58 1.00 0.77
CA ARG A 18 10.13 2.30 0.35
C ARG A 18 9.41 2.79 -0.89
N PHE A 19 9.01 4.06 -0.85
CA PHE A 19 8.47 4.78 -1.98
C PHE A 19 9.28 6.05 -2.22
N PRO A 20 9.50 6.44 -3.50
CA PRO A 20 10.20 7.68 -3.83
C PRO A 20 9.54 8.94 -3.25
N SER A 21 8.23 8.90 -3.00
CA SER A 21 7.48 9.96 -2.31
C SER A 21 6.12 9.45 -1.82
N SER A 22 5.48 10.22 -0.92
CA SER A 22 4.08 10.00 -0.53
C SER A 22 3.12 10.01 -1.71
N ARG A 23 3.37 10.88 -2.71
CA ARG A 23 2.54 10.96 -3.92
C ARG A 23 2.57 9.66 -4.72
N GLU A 24 3.75 9.05 -4.83
CA GLU A 24 3.93 7.80 -5.57
C GLU A 24 3.27 6.62 -4.86
N TYR A 25 3.36 6.59 -3.52
CA TYR A 25 2.59 5.64 -2.72
C TYR A 25 1.08 5.77 -2.96
N VAL A 26 0.52 6.99 -2.90
CA VAL A 26 -0.91 7.23 -3.13
C VAL A 26 -1.33 6.78 -4.53
N ARG A 27 -0.54 7.09 -5.56
CA ARG A 27 -0.79 6.64 -6.94
C ARG A 27 -0.84 5.12 -7.04
N LEU A 28 0.14 4.43 -6.43
CA LEU A 28 0.17 2.97 -6.46
C LEU A 28 -1.06 2.39 -5.76
N GLN A 29 -1.42 2.88 -4.57
CA GLN A 29 -2.58 2.37 -3.82
C GLN A 29 -3.89 2.58 -4.59
N LEU A 30 -4.07 3.74 -5.22
CA LEU A 30 -5.26 4.03 -6.00
C LEU A 30 -5.33 3.19 -7.28
N ALA A 31 -4.21 2.72 -7.83
CA ALA A 31 -4.20 1.84 -9.01
C ALA A 31 -4.27 0.34 -8.69
N ALA A 32 -3.73 -0.06 -7.53
CA ALA A 32 -3.54 -1.48 -7.19
C ALA A 32 -4.64 -2.07 -6.30
N THR A 33 -5.44 -1.23 -5.64
CA THR A 33 -6.52 -1.68 -4.75
C THR A 33 -7.88 -1.64 -5.46
N PRO A 34 -8.95 -2.21 -4.87
CA PRO A 34 -10.30 -2.06 -5.40
C PRO A 34 -10.75 -0.60 -5.63
N GLN A 35 -10.05 0.38 -5.07
CA GLN A 35 -10.27 1.81 -5.31
C GLN A 35 -9.93 2.24 -6.75
N ALA A 36 -9.22 1.41 -7.52
CA ALA A 36 -8.92 1.67 -8.94
C ALA A 36 -10.17 1.90 -9.79
N GLY A 37 -11.28 1.20 -9.47
CA GLY A 37 -12.56 1.40 -10.15
C GLY A 37 -13.18 2.78 -9.89
N LEU A 38 -12.85 3.41 -8.76
CA LEU A 38 -13.36 4.75 -8.41
C LEU A 38 -12.62 5.84 -9.18
N VAL A 39 -11.33 5.65 -9.47
CA VAL A 39 -10.49 6.65 -10.14
C VAL A 39 -10.38 6.45 -11.65
N SER A 40 -10.71 5.28 -12.19
CA SER A 40 -10.55 4.94 -13.60
C SER A 40 -11.46 5.74 -14.55
N GLY A 41 -12.65 6.14 -14.08
CA GLY A 41 -13.61 6.96 -14.83
C GLY A 41 -13.50 8.46 -14.58
N MET A 42 -12.59 8.90 -13.70
CA MET A 42 -12.44 10.32 -13.37
C MET A 42 -11.76 11.08 -14.51
N GLU A 43 -12.24 12.30 -14.75
CA GLU A 43 -11.52 13.29 -15.56
C GLU A 43 -10.12 13.52 -14.96
N ALA A 44 -9.12 13.76 -15.83
CA ALA A 44 -7.72 13.77 -15.43
C ALA A 44 -7.41 14.85 -14.38
N GLY A 45 -7.91 16.07 -14.56
CA GLY A 45 -7.76 17.16 -13.59
C GLY A 45 -8.44 16.84 -12.25
N HIS A 46 -9.65 16.26 -12.28
CA HIS A 46 -10.31 15.82 -11.05
C HIS A 46 -9.52 14.72 -10.33
N ARG A 47 -9.01 13.73 -11.05
CA ARG A 47 -8.16 12.66 -10.51
C ARG A 47 -6.87 13.22 -9.88
N ASP A 48 -6.24 14.19 -10.54
CA ASP A 48 -5.02 14.82 -10.02
C ASP A 48 -5.29 15.63 -8.74
N ALA A 49 -6.44 16.29 -8.65
CA ALA A 49 -6.87 17.00 -7.44
C ALA A 49 -7.10 16.03 -6.28
N VAL A 50 -7.74 14.87 -6.52
CA VAL A 50 -7.93 13.81 -5.52
C VAL A 50 -6.60 13.27 -5.03
N ILE A 51 -5.68 12.95 -5.95
CA ILE A 51 -4.33 12.48 -5.60
C ILE A 51 -3.60 13.53 -4.75
N ALA A 52 -3.68 14.81 -5.13
CA ALA A 52 -3.04 15.88 -4.39
C ALA A 52 -3.60 16.04 -2.97
N ALA A 53 -4.93 15.99 -2.81
CA ALA A 53 -5.59 16.08 -1.51
C ALA A 53 -5.16 14.93 -0.58
N ILE A 54 -5.26 13.68 -1.05
CA ILE A 54 -4.86 12.49 -0.27
C ILE A 54 -3.36 12.54 0.06
N THR A 55 -2.52 13.00 -0.88
CA THR A 55 -1.08 13.13 -0.65
C THR A 55 -0.77 14.14 0.47
N GLY A 56 -1.51 15.25 0.54
CA GLY A 56 -1.36 16.26 1.58
C GLY A 56 -1.65 15.70 2.97
N ASP A 57 -2.82 15.05 3.11
CA ASP A 57 -3.23 14.42 4.37
C ASP A 57 -2.24 13.33 4.80
N LEU A 58 -1.86 12.45 3.86
CA LEU A 58 -0.94 11.35 4.12
C LEU A 58 0.44 11.85 4.55
N SER A 59 0.96 12.89 3.90
CA SER A 59 2.29 13.43 4.21
C SER A 59 2.34 14.03 5.61
N SER A 60 1.23 14.62 6.08
CA SER A 60 1.13 15.11 7.46
C SER A 60 1.08 13.95 8.46
N LEU A 61 0.25 12.93 8.19
CA LEU A 61 0.06 11.79 9.10
C LEU A 61 1.29 10.88 9.19
N LEU A 62 2.01 10.69 8.08
CA LEU A 62 3.17 9.82 7.99
C LEU A 62 4.50 10.58 8.01
N ALA A 63 4.51 11.81 8.51
CA ALA A 63 5.72 12.64 8.56
C ALA A 63 6.90 11.93 9.26
N ILE A 64 6.62 11.11 10.29
CA ILE A 64 7.62 10.32 11.02
C ILE A 64 8.31 9.24 10.16
N TYR A 65 7.68 8.84 9.06
CA TYR A 65 8.18 7.86 8.11
C TYR A 65 8.79 8.52 6.88
N SER A 66 8.82 9.84 6.81
CA SER A 66 9.43 10.57 5.71
C SER A 66 10.88 10.90 6.02
N THR A 67 11.79 10.44 5.15
CA THR A 67 13.22 10.74 5.25
C THR A 67 13.71 11.15 3.87
N GLY A 68 14.28 12.35 3.74
CA GLY A 68 14.86 12.81 2.47
C GLY A 68 13.85 12.92 1.31
N GLY A 69 12.55 13.07 1.60
CA GLY A 69 11.48 13.10 0.59
C GLY A 69 10.93 11.73 0.22
N GLU A 70 11.61 10.64 0.61
CA GLU A 70 11.09 9.28 0.52
C GLU A 70 10.05 9.01 1.61
N LEU A 71 9.18 8.04 1.37
CA LEU A 71 8.27 7.48 2.37
C LEU A 71 8.72 6.05 2.69
N ILE A 72 9.10 5.80 3.94
CA ILE A 72 9.66 4.54 4.41
C ILE A 72 8.96 4.10 5.69
N PHE A 73 8.19 3.02 5.64
CA PHE A 73 7.43 2.53 6.79
C PHE A 73 7.50 0.99 6.92
N PRO A 74 7.40 0.45 8.14
CA PRO A 74 7.33 -0.99 8.35
C PRO A 74 5.97 -1.52 7.89
N GLN A 75 5.98 -2.58 7.09
CA GLN A 75 4.78 -3.31 6.70
C GLN A 75 4.90 -4.76 7.16
N GLU A 76 3.89 -5.21 7.91
CA GLU A 76 3.75 -6.59 8.34
C GLU A 76 3.00 -7.40 7.27
N ALA A 77 3.44 -8.64 7.06
CA ALA A 77 2.78 -9.63 6.21
C ALA A 77 2.81 -11.00 6.86
N HIS A 78 1.79 -11.81 6.56
CA HIS A 78 1.77 -13.24 6.90
C HIS A 78 2.19 -14.06 5.68
N VAL A 79 3.33 -14.75 5.80
CA VAL A 79 3.85 -15.66 4.79
C VAL A 79 3.49 -17.08 5.20
N LEU A 80 2.61 -17.71 4.41
CA LEU A 80 2.13 -19.06 4.67
C LEU A 80 2.90 -20.08 3.81
N LEU A 81 3.37 -21.14 4.45
CA LEU A 81 3.97 -22.31 3.83
C LEU A 81 3.09 -23.52 4.14
N ALA A 82 2.73 -24.29 3.12
CA ALA A 82 1.91 -25.49 3.30
C ALA A 82 2.22 -26.53 2.22
N ARG A 83 1.94 -27.80 2.51
CA ARG A 83 1.92 -28.89 1.53
C ARG A 83 0.51 -29.22 1.10
N LYS A 84 0.37 -29.68 -0.14
CA LYS A 84 -0.89 -30.21 -0.67
C LYS A 84 -1.17 -31.62 -0.17
#